data_AF-A0AA35IWK4-F1
#
_entry.id   AF-A0AA35IWK4-F1
#
_cell.length_a   1.000
_cell.length_b   1.000
_cell.length_c   1.000
_cell.angle_alpha   90.00
_cell.angle_beta   90.00
_cell.angle_gamma   90.00
#
_symmetry.space_group_name_H-M   'P 1'
#
loop_
_entity.id
_entity.type
_entity.pdbx_description
1 polymer ?
#
loop_
_entity_poly.entity_id
_entity_poly.type
_entity_poly.pdbx_seq_one_letter_code
_entity_poly.pdbx_strand_id
1 'polypeptide(L)'
;MVSLSLYHGSKTSLISHLLILLIIVTIVIEMCLYKKIFKNQRSNKIRDSFNNGGHKVPNMDQTQGPNVDGEGFVSGVYYSNWSPYKPRFHFPHDINLTQVSHVYYAFFRINPRTGGIESTDNWSDLEMNLYKPLAIKSSELIDGNSSNDIQKILPLGCIGELFYLKHSCSGKKFKVIMSIGGWSDSENFKVIIKNENLLQAFVDSSVETMFKLGFDGIDLDWEFPENNKSEPQGYLKLVRMLRSKLNSLESQIFGEGVEDHFQLSIAAPAFKDKLYYLPIPEIDQYIDYWNMMTYDYYGSWSETTGYHSNLFSETELSGNFAIHYMIDKFGINSRKLVLGMAAYGRSFHIKGSGFQPFTQNTILINQSFKGVGKLTKEVNKADGKEGIWPYKNLPKKGTIERYDPKYVSAYCFDEKNSIFISYDNTKSVKTKAEYVLHNKLGGGFWWESCGETYANESRSLIHAFNEGLRSNVSTKPSMFENERVVNFYLNKYGNNGFLTPYLKHMDSFKQ
;
A
#
# COMPACT_ATOMS: atom_id res chain seq x y z
N MET A 1 45.75 58.71 33.43
CA MET A 1 46.38 57.38 33.24
C MET A 1 45.33 56.32 33.57
N VAL A 2 45.36 55.22 32.81
CA VAL A 2 44.24 54.34 32.45
C VAL A 2 43.92 53.24 33.50
N SER A 3 42.64 52.85 33.47
CA SER A 3 41.84 51.73 34.01
C SER A 3 42.42 50.44 34.64
N LEU A 4 41.63 49.89 35.59
CA LEU A 4 41.15 48.50 35.82
C LEU A 4 42.13 47.31 35.60
N SER A 5 42.22 46.27 36.44
CA SER A 5 41.15 45.33 36.81
C SER A 5 41.64 44.25 37.80
N LEU A 6 40.68 43.51 38.34
CA LEU A 6 40.71 42.50 39.42
C LEU A 6 41.47 41.20 39.09
N TYR A 7 41.98 40.52 40.12
CA TYR A 7 42.08 39.05 40.12
C TYR A 7 41.91 38.46 41.54
N HIS A 8 40.71 37.94 41.80
CA HIS A 8 40.41 37.03 42.90
C HIS A 8 39.53 35.91 42.33
N GLY A 9 40.15 34.80 41.91
CA GLY A 9 39.42 33.66 41.39
C GLY A 9 40.34 32.47 41.15
N SER A 10 40.39 31.50 42.08
CA SER A 10 41.04 30.20 41.82
C SER A 10 40.80 29.14 42.93
N LYS A 11 39.61 29.07 43.56
CA LYS A 11 39.28 27.90 44.41
C LYS A 11 37.88 27.30 44.18
N THR A 12 36.91 28.11 43.75
CA THR A 12 35.57 27.63 43.36
C THR A 12 35.55 26.88 42.03
N SER A 13 36.48 27.19 41.11
CA SER A 13 36.58 26.51 39.80
C SER A 13 37.05 25.05 39.92
N LEU A 14 38.02 24.74 40.78
CA LEU A 14 38.55 23.38 40.86
C LEU A 14 37.51 22.41 41.44
N ILE A 15 36.74 22.86 42.44
CA ILE A 15 35.69 22.07 43.09
C ILE A 15 34.52 21.84 42.14
N SER A 16 34.13 22.84 41.34
CA SER A 16 33.06 22.67 40.35
C SER A 16 33.47 21.73 39.21
N HIS A 17 34.72 21.77 38.75
CA HIS A 17 35.23 20.82 37.75
C HIS A 17 35.32 19.40 38.30
N LEU A 18 35.73 19.21 39.56
CA LEU A 18 35.74 17.90 40.21
C LEU A 18 34.33 17.33 40.39
N LEU A 19 33.35 18.16 40.75
CA LEU A 19 31.94 17.75 40.85
C LEU A 19 31.34 17.36 39.50
N ILE A 20 31.62 18.13 38.45
CA ILE A 20 31.18 17.81 37.08
C ILE A 20 31.83 16.52 36.59
N LEU A 21 33.12 16.32 36.84
CA LEU A 21 33.83 15.09 36.49
C LEU A 21 33.24 13.89 37.25
N LEU A 22 32.91 14.06 38.54
CA LEU A 22 32.29 13.01 39.34
C LEU A 22 30.91 12.63 38.79
N ILE A 23 30.08 13.61 38.42
CA ILE A 23 28.75 13.40 37.81
C ILE A 23 28.86 12.68 36.46
N ILE A 24 29.82 13.08 35.61
CA ILE A 24 30.04 12.42 34.32
C ILE A 24 30.48 10.98 34.53
N VAL A 25 31.36 10.72 35.51
CA VAL A 25 31.81 9.37 35.85
C VAL A 25 30.66 8.53 36.40
N THR A 26 29.79 9.06 37.26
CA THR A 26 28.58 8.33 37.69
C THR A 26 27.64 8.04 36.55
N ILE A 27 27.37 8.99 35.64
CA ILE A 27 26.53 8.76 34.47
C ILE A 27 27.13 7.68 33.56
N VAL A 28 28.45 7.70 33.33
CA VAL A 28 29.13 6.68 32.51
C VAL A 28 29.09 5.30 33.19
N ILE A 29 29.33 5.23 34.51
CA ILE A 29 29.22 3.99 35.28
C ILE A 29 27.78 3.47 35.27
N GLU A 30 26.79 4.35 35.44
CA GLU A 30 25.37 4.03 35.38
C GLU A 30 24.99 3.55 33.97
N MET A 31 25.42 4.21 32.90
CA MET A 31 25.20 3.74 31.52
C MET A 31 25.88 2.40 31.21
N CYS A 32 27.10 2.18 31.72
CA CYS A 32 27.84 0.92 31.54
C CYS A 32 27.24 -0.23 32.36
N LEU A 33 26.78 0.04 33.58
CA LEU A 33 26.14 -0.95 34.45
C LEU A 33 24.68 -1.19 34.06
N TYR A 34 23.95 -0.19 33.58
CA TYR A 34 22.58 -0.33 33.06
C TYR A 34 22.59 -1.29 31.85
N LYS A 35 23.58 -1.18 30.96
CA LYS A 35 23.78 -2.14 29.85
C LYS A 35 24.13 -3.56 30.31
N LYS A 36 24.68 -3.72 31.51
CA LYS A 36 25.15 -5.01 32.06
C LYS A 36 24.11 -5.68 32.98
N ILE A 37 23.32 -4.89 33.71
CA ILE A 37 22.30 -5.34 34.68
C ILE A 37 20.92 -5.45 34.01
N PHE A 38 20.55 -4.51 33.13
CA PHE A 38 19.34 -4.59 32.29
C PHE A 38 19.59 -5.28 30.95
N LYS A 39 20.56 -6.19 30.90
CA LYS A 39 20.70 -7.19 29.84
C LYS A 39 19.60 -8.24 30.00
N ASN A 40 18.39 -7.75 29.77
CA ASN A 40 17.16 -8.38 29.32
C ASN A 40 17.20 -9.93 29.32
N GLN A 41 16.97 -10.55 30.50
CA GLN A 41 16.67 -11.98 30.57
C GLN A 41 15.41 -12.35 29.75
N ARG A 42 14.60 -11.36 29.35
CA ARG A 42 13.47 -11.50 28.41
C ARG A 42 13.90 -11.53 26.94
N SER A 43 15.04 -10.92 26.58
CA SER A 43 15.61 -10.96 25.22
C SER A 43 16.18 -12.33 24.87
N ASN A 44 16.67 -13.08 25.86
CA ASN A 44 17.16 -14.43 25.61
C ASN A 44 16.00 -15.39 25.31
N LYS A 45 14.85 -15.29 25.98
CA LYS A 45 13.66 -16.10 25.64
C LYS A 45 13.13 -15.86 24.21
N ILE A 46 13.22 -14.64 23.70
CA ILE A 46 12.83 -14.31 22.33
C ILE A 46 13.91 -14.79 21.34
N ARG A 47 15.19 -14.62 21.67
CA ARG A 47 16.29 -15.14 20.84
C ARG A 47 16.32 -16.67 20.78
N ASP A 48 15.90 -17.33 21.85
CA ASP A 48 15.80 -18.79 21.93
C ASP A 48 14.55 -19.32 21.20
N SER A 49 13.47 -18.52 21.06
CA SER A 49 12.35 -18.87 20.17
C SER A 49 12.70 -18.70 18.69
N PHE A 50 13.60 -17.76 18.35
CA PHE A 50 14.12 -17.59 16.99
C PHE A 50 15.19 -18.64 16.60
N ASN A 51 15.97 -19.14 17.55
CA ASN A 51 17.05 -20.09 17.27
C ASN A 51 16.64 -21.58 17.35
N ASN A 52 15.60 -21.94 18.12
CA ASN A 52 15.22 -23.34 18.32
C ASN A 52 14.17 -23.88 17.33
N GLY A 53 13.62 -23.04 16.46
CA GLY A 53 12.79 -23.45 15.33
C GLY A 53 13.53 -23.11 14.03
N GLY A 54 14.52 -23.92 13.66
CA GLY A 54 15.30 -23.70 12.44
C GLY A 54 14.41 -23.36 11.25
N HIS A 55 14.84 -22.37 10.46
CA HIS A 55 14.23 -21.87 9.22
C HIS A 55 13.92 -23.01 8.22
N LYS A 56 12.89 -23.79 8.50
CA LYS A 56 12.22 -24.61 7.51
C LYS A 56 11.10 -23.74 6.98
N VAL A 57 11.17 -23.41 5.69
CA VAL A 57 9.96 -23.19 4.89
C VAL A 57 9.02 -24.32 5.34
N PRO A 58 7.88 -24.04 6.00
CA PRO A 58 6.99 -25.10 6.41
C PRO A 58 6.73 -25.95 5.18
N ASN A 59 6.92 -27.28 5.29
CA ASN A 59 6.46 -28.17 4.23
C ASN A 59 4.93 -28.02 4.25
N MET A 60 4.40 -27.10 3.44
CA MET A 60 2.98 -26.80 3.36
C MET A 60 2.31 -27.93 2.56
N ASP A 61 2.40 -29.13 3.12
CA ASP A 61 1.82 -30.33 2.53
C ASP A 61 0.30 -30.23 2.63
N GLN A 62 -0.36 -30.54 1.52
CA GLN A 62 -1.77 -30.27 1.25
C GLN A 62 -2.69 -31.07 2.16
N THR A 63 -2.97 -30.62 3.37
CA THR A 63 -4.05 -31.21 4.18
C THR A 63 -4.87 -30.13 4.90
N GLN A 64 -6.08 -29.93 4.37
CA GLN A 64 -7.18 -29.10 4.88
C GLN A 64 -6.96 -27.57 4.82
N GLY A 65 -7.43 -26.98 3.71
CA GLY A 65 -7.57 -25.53 3.60
C GLY A 65 -8.60 -25.03 4.63
N PRO A 66 -8.40 -23.85 5.24
CA PRO A 66 -9.36 -23.30 6.18
C PRO A 66 -10.72 -23.08 5.49
N ASN A 67 -11.79 -23.31 6.25
CA ASN A 67 -13.14 -22.94 5.86
C ASN A 67 -13.11 -21.42 5.58
N VAL A 68 -13.21 -21.04 4.30
CA VAL A 68 -13.19 -19.65 3.89
C VAL A 68 -14.56 -19.12 4.27
N ASP A 69 -14.64 -18.25 5.27
CA ASP A 69 -15.82 -17.42 5.52
C ASP A 69 -16.28 -16.90 4.16
N GLY A 70 -17.56 -17.10 3.81
CA GLY A 70 -18.10 -17.10 2.44
C GLY A 70 -17.94 -15.81 1.60
N GLU A 71 -17.09 -14.87 2.03
CA GLU A 71 -16.82 -13.58 1.40
C GLU A 71 -15.66 -13.59 0.39
N GLY A 72 -14.84 -14.65 0.38
CA GLY A 72 -13.64 -14.78 -0.46
C GLY A 72 -12.44 -13.95 0.03
N PHE A 73 -11.32 -13.99 -0.69
CA PHE A 73 -10.10 -13.23 -0.38
C PHE A 73 -10.00 -11.92 -1.17
N VAL A 74 -9.41 -10.90 -0.55
CA VAL A 74 -8.94 -9.71 -1.28
C VAL A 74 -7.81 -10.12 -2.23
N SER A 75 -8.00 -9.85 -3.51
CA SER A 75 -6.95 -9.72 -4.52
C SER A 75 -7.06 -8.31 -5.07
N GLY A 76 -6.27 -7.39 -4.51
CA GLY A 76 -6.40 -5.95 -4.73
C GLY A 76 -5.25 -5.35 -5.51
N VAL A 77 -5.45 -4.23 -6.20
CA VAL A 77 -4.35 -3.53 -6.88
C VAL A 77 -4.52 -2.02 -6.77
N TYR A 78 -3.44 -1.31 -6.45
CA TYR A 78 -3.43 0.15 -6.58
C TYR A 78 -3.32 0.54 -8.05
N TYR A 79 -4.20 1.42 -8.51
CA TYR A 79 -4.14 2.05 -9.82
C TYR A 79 -3.81 3.53 -9.62
N SER A 80 -2.67 3.97 -10.15
CA SER A 80 -2.25 5.36 -10.02
C SER A 80 -2.80 6.23 -11.14
N ASN A 81 -3.35 7.41 -10.83
CA ASN A 81 -3.92 8.32 -11.82
C ASN A 81 -2.87 8.96 -12.75
N TRP A 82 -1.58 8.79 -12.46
CA TRP A 82 -0.50 9.13 -13.39
C TRP A 82 -0.11 7.98 -14.33
N SER A 83 -0.73 6.80 -14.22
CA SER A 83 -0.50 5.63 -15.10
C SER A 83 -0.78 5.85 -16.59
N PRO A 84 -1.78 6.67 -16.99
CA PRO A 84 -2.05 6.91 -18.42
C PRO A 84 -0.91 7.59 -19.17
N TYR A 85 -0.01 8.28 -18.46
CA TYR A 85 1.05 9.04 -19.09
C TYR A 85 2.31 8.22 -19.37
N LYS A 86 3.17 8.78 -20.24
CA LYS A 86 4.51 8.25 -20.47
C LYS A 86 5.29 8.20 -19.14
N PRO A 87 6.06 7.13 -18.87
CA PRO A 87 6.37 5.99 -19.75
C PRO A 87 5.42 4.79 -19.61
N ARG A 88 4.38 4.89 -18.79
CA ARG A 88 3.54 3.76 -18.39
C ARG A 88 2.51 3.38 -19.45
N PHE A 89 1.78 4.38 -19.96
CA PHE A 89 0.65 4.21 -20.88
C PHE A 89 -0.26 3.05 -20.46
N HIS A 90 -0.62 3.05 -19.17
CA HIS A 90 -1.44 2.02 -18.55
C HIS A 90 -2.78 2.63 -18.17
N PHE A 91 -3.86 1.99 -18.62
CA PHE A 91 -5.22 2.45 -18.47
C PHE A 91 -6.05 1.44 -17.66
N PRO A 92 -7.20 1.82 -17.09
CA PRO A 92 -8.05 0.91 -16.33
C PRO A 92 -8.39 -0.40 -17.05
N HIS A 93 -8.68 -0.34 -18.36
CA HIS A 93 -9.00 -1.52 -19.17
C HIS A 93 -7.83 -2.47 -19.44
N ASP A 94 -6.60 -2.08 -19.11
CA ASP A 94 -5.43 -2.96 -19.19
C ASP A 94 -5.33 -3.92 -17.99
N ILE A 95 -6.04 -3.62 -16.90
CA ILE A 95 -6.14 -4.50 -15.74
C ILE A 95 -7.00 -5.70 -16.13
N ASN A 96 -6.54 -6.92 -15.82
CA ASN A 96 -7.42 -8.09 -15.91
C ASN A 96 -8.43 -8.08 -14.75
N LEU A 97 -9.50 -7.30 -14.91
CA LEU A 97 -10.48 -7.05 -13.85
C LEU A 97 -11.24 -8.29 -13.40
N THR A 98 -11.26 -9.36 -14.21
CA THR A 98 -11.84 -10.65 -13.81
C THR A 98 -11.03 -11.37 -12.72
N GLN A 99 -9.80 -10.91 -12.47
CA GLN A 99 -8.89 -11.49 -11.50
C GLN A 99 -8.71 -10.64 -10.23
N VAL A 100 -9.29 -9.44 -10.19
CA VAL A 100 -9.18 -8.56 -9.01
C VAL A 100 -10.53 -8.46 -8.32
N SER A 101 -10.48 -8.17 -7.04
CA SER A 101 -11.64 -7.88 -6.19
C SER A 101 -11.71 -6.41 -5.79
N HIS A 102 -10.57 -5.72 -5.75
CA HIS A 102 -10.47 -4.33 -5.31
C HIS A 102 -9.48 -3.58 -6.21
N VAL A 103 -9.85 -2.40 -6.66
CA VAL A 103 -8.95 -1.43 -7.29
C VAL A 103 -8.87 -0.20 -6.37
N TYR A 104 -7.70 0.08 -5.81
CA TYR A 104 -7.47 1.26 -4.99
C TYR A 104 -7.00 2.40 -5.89
N TYR A 105 -7.86 3.39 -6.13
CA TYR A 105 -7.59 4.51 -7.02
C TYR A 105 -6.75 5.57 -6.32
N ALA A 106 -5.48 5.68 -6.71
CA ALA A 106 -4.46 6.50 -6.08
C ALA A 106 -4.08 7.71 -6.95
N PHE A 107 -3.94 8.93 -6.42
CA PHE A 107 -4.38 9.37 -5.11
C PHE A 107 -5.21 10.64 -5.25
N PHE A 108 -6.16 10.79 -4.34
CA PHE A 108 -6.69 12.09 -3.97
C PHE A 108 -5.76 12.72 -2.93
N ARG A 109 -5.65 14.05 -2.96
CA ARG A 109 -4.81 14.82 -2.03
C ARG A 109 -5.65 15.68 -1.09
N ILE A 110 -5.07 16.04 0.03
CA ILE A 110 -5.61 16.97 1.01
C ILE A 110 -5.22 18.39 0.59
N ASN A 111 -6.18 19.31 0.52
CA ASN A 111 -5.89 20.74 0.48
C ASN A 111 -5.62 21.24 1.90
N PRO A 112 -4.37 21.60 2.28
CA PRO A 112 -4.05 21.97 3.66
C PRO A 112 -4.65 23.30 4.10
N ARG A 113 -5.18 24.12 3.16
CA ARG A 113 -5.80 25.42 3.48
C ARG A 113 -7.28 25.29 3.80
N THR A 114 -7.97 24.40 3.10
CA THR A 114 -9.43 24.20 3.25
C THR A 114 -9.78 22.96 4.06
N GLY A 115 -8.85 21.99 4.16
CA GLY A 115 -9.08 20.66 4.68
C GLY A 115 -9.76 19.72 3.67
N GLY A 116 -10.31 20.26 2.57
CA GLY A 116 -11.04 19.47 1.59
C GLY A 116 -10.15 18.57 0.75
N ILE A 117 -10.69 17.49 0.22
CA ILE A 117 -9.98 16.64 -0.74
C ILE A 117 -10.07 17.18 -2.17
N GLU A 118 -9.02 16.95 -2.93
CA GLU A 118 -8.90 17.35 -4.33
C GLU A 118 -8.33 16.21 -5.16
N SER A 119 -8.75 16.14 -6.43
CA SER A 119 -8.03 15.37 -7.44
C SER A 119 -6.60 15.91 -7.59
N THR A 120 -5.62 15.02 -7.75
CA THR A 120 -4.25 15.42 -8.10
C THR A 120 -4.09 15.69 -9.60
N ASP A 121 -5.00 15.16 -10.42
CA ASP A 121 -5.01 15.29 -11.88
C ASP A 121 -6.45 15.15 -12.43
N ASN A 122 -7.15 16.28 -12.53
CA ASN A 122 -8.53 16.31 -13.03
C ASN A 122 -8.65 15.74 -14.45
N TRP A 123 -7.61 15.93 -15.29
CA TRP A 123 -7.66 15.43 -16.65
C TRP A 123 -7.71 13.91 -16.65
N SER A 124 -6.79 13.27 -15.97
CA SER A 124 -6.75 11.81 -15.86
C SER A 124 -7.97 11.25 -15.13
N ASP A 125 -8.37 11.91 -14.04
CA ASP A 125 -9.42 11.43 -13.15
C ASP A 125 -10.82 11.53 -13.80
N LEU A 126 -11.14 12.65 -14.45
CA LEU A 126 -12.52 13.03 -14.77
C LEU A 126 -12.77 13.46 -16.22
N GLU A 127 -11.74 13.78 -17.01
CA GLU A 127 -11.94 14.45 -18.32
C GLU A 127 -11.44 13.62 -19.52
N MET A 128 -10.43 12.77 -19.30
CA MET A 128 -9.81 11.98 -20.37
C MET A 128 -10.81 11.04 -21.04
N ASN A 129 -10.93 11.13 -22.37
CA ASN A 129 -11.84 10.30 -23.13
C ASN A 129 -11.20 8.95 -23.50
N LEU A 130 -11.45 7.94 -22.67
CA LEU A 130 -10.90 6.59 -22.80
C LEU A 130 -11.72 5.66 -23.70
N TYR A 131 -12.94 6.04 -24.08
CA TYR A 131 -13.85 5.17 -24.85
C TYR A 131 -13.72 5.35 -26.36
N LYS A 132 -13.17 6.47 -26.84
CA LYS A 132 -12.89 6.68 -28.28
C LYS A 132 -11.99 5.56 -28.87
N PRO A 133 -10.92 5.11 -28.19
CA PRO A 133 -10.14 3.94 -28.61
C PRO A 133 -10.89 2.59 -28.50
N LEU A 134 -11.82 2.46 -27.55
CA LEU A 134 -12.58 1.21 -27.29
C LEU A 134 -13.80 1.02 -28.20
N ALA A 135 -14.34 2.09 -28.80
CA ALA A 135 -15.47 2.08 -29.73
C ALA A 135 -15.23 1.28 -31.03
N ILE A 136 -14.07 0.64 -31.17
CA ILE A 136 -13.75 -0.28 -32.27
C ILE A 136 -14.23 -1.72 -31.98
N LYS A 137 -14.81 -2.03 -30.81
CA LYS A 137 -15.27 -3.40 -30.47
C LYS A 137 -16.67 -3.61 -29.87
N SER A 138 -17.46 -2.59 -29.53
CA SER A 138 -18.79 -2.80 -28.92
C SER A 138 -19.95 -2.57 -29.89
N SER A 139 -20.34 -3.63 -30.61
CA SER A 139 -21.67 -3.72 -31.24
C SER A 139 -22.81 -3.86 -30.22
N GLU A 140 -22.51 -4.07 -28.94
CA GLU A 140 -23.50 -4.28 -27.87
C GLU A 140 -24.00 -2.99 -27.22
N LEU A 141 -23.34 -1.84 -27.45
CA LEU A 141 -23.78 -0.53 -26.94
C LEU A 141 -24.58 0.27 -27.97
N ILE A 142 -24.75 -0.25 -29.19
CA ILE A 142 -25.24 0.50 -30.33
C ILE A 142 -26.46 -0.20 -30.93
N ASP A 143 -27.65 0.30 -30.60
CA ASP A 143 -28.77 0.24 -31.53
C ASP A 143 -28.75 1.54 -32.35
N GLY A 144 -28.05 1.50 -33.50
CA GLY A 144 -28.04 2.56 -34.54
C GLY A 144 -27.58 3.98 -34.17
N ASN A 145 -26.48 4.44 -34.80
CA ASN A 145 -26.11 5.86 -35.02
C ASN A 145 -25.80 6.75 -33.80
N SER A 146 -24.56 6.71 -33.30
CA SER A 146 -23.57 7.81 -33.32
C SER A 146 -22.57 7.71 -32.14
N SER A 147 -21.27 7.79 -32.43
CA SER A 147 -20.20 7.84 -31.40
C SER A 147 -20.24 9.10 -30.52
N ASN A 148 -21.08 10.07 -30.88
CA ASN A 148 -21.29 11.31 -30.12
C ASN A 148 -22.31 11.14 -28.99
N ASP A 149 -23.24 10.18 -29.08
CA ASP A 149 -24.24 9.97 -28.04
C ASP A 149 -23.71 9.11 -26.89
N ILE A 150 -22.81 8.15 -27.17
CA ILE A 150 -22.10 7.38 -26.13
C ILE A 150 -21.32 8.29 -25.18
N GLN A 151 -20.67 9.34 -25.71
CA GLN A 151 -19.92 10.31 -24.90
C GLN A 151 -20.80 11.15 -23.97
N LYS A 152 -22.10 11.27 -24.25
CA LYS A 152 -23.05 11.96 -23.36
C LYS A 152 -23.50 11.07 -22.19
N ILE A 153 -23.34 9.76 -22.34
CA ILE A 153 -23.81 8.76 -21.38
C ILE A 153 -22.66 8.30 -20.50
N LEU A 154 -21.50 7.95 -21.07
CA LEU A 154 -20.39 7.36 -20.31
C LEU A 154 -19.63 8.42 -19.50
N PRO A 155 -19.40 8.20 -18.19
CA PRO A 155 -18.57 9.07 -17.39
C PRO A 155 -17.12 9.01 -17.88
N LEU A 156 -16.48 10.17 -18.02
CA LEU A 156 -15.11 10.32 -18.56
C LEU A 156 -14.04 10.10 -17.48
N GLY A 157 -12.77 10.11 -17.90
CA GLY A 157 -11.61 9.89 -17.06
C GLY A 157 -11.44 8.44 -16.64
N CYS A 158 -10.34 8.13 -15.95
CA CYS A 158 -10.06 6.79 -15.45
C CYS A 158 -11.10 6.34 -14.41
N ILE A 159 -11.62 7.27 -13.61
CA ILE A 159 -12.67 6.98 -12.62
C ILE A 159 -13.97 6.58 -13.33
N GLY A 160 -14.35 7.33 -14.36
CA GLY A 160 -15.51 7.00 -15.16
C GLY A 160 -15.37 5.64 -15.86
N GLU A 161 -14.20 5.36 -16.44
CA GLU A 161 -13.95 4.06 -17.07
C GLU A 161 -14.01 2.90 -16.07
N LEU A 162 -13.40 3.03 -14.89
CA LEU A 162 -13.53 2.04 -13.83
C LEU A 162 -14.99 1.84 -13.42
N PHE A 163 -15.77 2.93 -13.34
CA PHE A 163 -17.21 2.84 -13.05
C PHE A 163 -17.98 2.09 -14.13
N TYR A 164 -17.68 2.35 -15.41
CA TYR A 164 -18.27 1.62 -16.52
C TYR A 164 -17.87 0.14 -16.51
N LEU A 165 -16.59 -0.17 -16.29
CA LEU A 165 -16.07 -1.54 -16.33
C LEU A 165 -16.65 -2.41 -15.21
N LYS A 166 -16.86 -1.89 -14.00
CA LYS A 166 -17.49 -2.67 -12.92
C LYS A 166 -18.92 -3.12 -13.23
N HIS A 167 -19.65 -2.38 -14.08
CA HIS A 167 -21.03 -2.70 -14.46
C HIS A 167 -21.14 -3.48 -15.77
N SER A 168 -20.18 -3.30 -16.70
CA SER A 168 -20.21 -3.90 -18.03
C SER A 168 -19.45 -5.23 -18.14
N CYS A 169 -18.48 -5.51 -17.25
CA CYS A 169 -17.80 -6.80 -17.26
C CYS A 169 -18.76 -7.91 -16.79
N SER A 170 -19.16 -8.79 -17.72
CA SER A 170 -20.06 -9.94 -17.50
C SER A 170 -19.47 -11.09 -16.67
N GLY A 171 -18.43 -10.81 -15.87
CA GLY A 171 -17.65 -11.80 -15.12
C GLY A 171 -17.55 -11.49 -13.63
N LYS A 172 -16.32 -11.52 -13.09
CA LYS A 172 -16.05 -11.31 -11.66
C LYS A 172 -16.30 -9.86 -11.25
N LYS A 173 -17.06 -9.68 -10.17
CA LYS A 173 -17.32 -8.36 -9.59
C LYS A 173 -16.12 -7.87 -8.80
N PHE A 174 -15.87 -6.56 -8.86
CA PHE A 174 -14.83 -5.88 -8.11
C PHE A 174 -15.35 -4.55 -7.56
N LYS A 175 -14.69 -4.06 -6.50
CA LYS A 175 -14.92 -2.75 -5.87
C LYS A 175 -13.83 -1.76 -6.28
N VAL A 176 -14.16 -0.48 -6.35
CA VAL A 176 -13.19 0.61 -6.56
C VAL A 176 -13.15 1.48 -5.32
N ILE A 177 -11.99 1.59 -4.69
CA ILE A 177 -11.80 2.28 -3.41
C ILE A 177 -11.02 3.57 -3.63
N MET A 178 -11.51 4.69 -3.10
CA MET A 178 -10.85 5.99 -3.22
C MET A 178 -9.67 6.05 -2.24
N SER A 179 -8.43 6.05 -2.75
CA SER A 179 -7.26 6.16 -1.90
C SER A 179 -6.81 7.61 -1.74
N ILE A 180 -6.64 8.05 -0.50
CA ILE A 180 -6.32 9.44 -0.14
C ILE A 180 -4.95 9.47 0.54
N GLY A 181 -4.05 10.31 0.02
CA GLY A 181 -2.75 10.56 0.62
C GLY A 181 -1.58 10.03 -0.21
N GLY A 182 -0.90 9.03 0.36
CA GLY A 182 0.36 8.48 -0.09
C GLY A 182 1.56 9.26 0.43
N TRP A 183 2.76 8.71 0.20
CA TRP A 183 4.03 9.31 0.59
C TRP A 183 4.15 10.83 0.33
N SER A 184 3.67 11.31 -0.83
CA SER A 184 3.78 12.71 -1.24
C SER A 184 2.89 13.68 -0.45
N ASP A 185 1.83 13.21 0.21
CA ASP A 185 0.82 14.04 0.86
C ASP A 185 0.78 13.89 2.40
N SER A 186 1.72 13.10 2.94
CA SER A 186 1.75 12.72 4.36
C SER A 186 1.87 13.90 5.34
N GLU A 187 2.47 15.02 4.91
CA GLU A 187 2.52 16.25 5.73
C GLU A 187 1.16 16.93 5.87
N ASN A 188 0.26 16.79 4.88
CA ASN A 188 -1.04 17.46 4.92
C ASN A 188 -1.99 16.78 5.92
N PHE A 189 -1.83 15.49 6.19
CA PHE A 189 -2.51 14.84 7.32
C PHE A 189 -2.16 15.51 8.65
N LYS A 190 -0.88 15.82 8.88
CA LYS A 190 -0.42 16.51 10.10
C LYS A 190 -1.07 17.88 10.26
N VAL A 191 -1.33 18.58 9.15
CA VAL A 191 -1.99 19.89 9.15
C VAL A 191 -3.45 19.75 9.58
N ILE A 192 -4.21 18.86 8.95
CA ILE A 192 -5.66 18.77 9.20
C ILE A 192 -5.96 18.22 10.60
N ILE A 193 -5.19 17.26 11.12
CA ILE A 193 -5.47 16.69 12.45
C ILE A 193 -5.23 17.67 13.60
N LYS A 194 -4.50 18.77 13.36
CA LYS A 194 -4.24 19.83 14.34
C LYS A 194 -5.33 20.91 14.35
N ASN A 195 -6.30 20.84 13.44
CA ASN A 195 -7.36 21.84 13.30
C ASN A 195 -8.72 21.17 13.07
N GLU A 196 -9.62 21.30 14.05
CA GLU A 196 -10.96 20.70 14.03
C GLU A 196 -11.76 21.04 12.78
N ASN A 197 -11.69 22.29 12.29
CA ASN A 197 -12.45 22.71 11.12
C ASN A 197 -11.89 22.08 9.84
N LEU A 198 -10.56 22.00 9.72
CA LEU A 198 -9.93 21.35 8.57
C LEU A 198 -10.17 19.84 8.58
N LEU A 199 -10.10 19.21 9.76
CA LEU A 199 -10.40 17.80 9.93
C LEU A 199 -11.86 17.48 9.58
N GLN A 200 -12.81 18.31 10.02
CA GLN A 200 -14.22 18.14 9.68
C GLN A 200 -14.46 18.33 8.17
N ALA A 201 -13.86 19.37 7.57
CA ALA A 201 -13.94 19.61 6.13
C ALA A 201 -13.33 18.44 5.32
N PHE A 202 -12.24 17.85 5.81
CA PHE A 202 -11.66 16.65 5.21
C PHE A 202 -12.65 15.48 5.24
N VAL A 203 -13.22 15.18 6.40
CA VAL A 203 -14.18 14.06 6.57
C VAL A 203 -15.40 14.25 5.67
N ASP A 204 -15.97 15.46 5.65
CA ASP A 204 -17.16 15.75 4.86
C ASP A 204 -16.89 15.66 3.36
N SER A 205 -15.80 16.27 2.89
CA SER A 205 -15.44 16.24 1.47
C SER A 205 -14.98 14.85 1.01
N SER A 206 -14.35 14.06 1.89
CA SER A 206 -13.94 12.68 1.61
C SER A 206 -15.14 11.80 1.28
N VAL A 207 -16.14 11.78 2.17
CA VAL A 207 -17.36 10.99 1.95
C VAL A 207 -18.19 11.54 0.79
N GLU A 208 -18.28 12.85 0.64
CA GLU A 208 -19.01 13.46 -0.48
C GLU A 208 -18.39 13.11 -1.83
N THR A 209 -17.07 13.22 -1.98
CA THR A 209 -16.39 12.93 -3.25
C THR A 209 -16.39 11.44 -3.55
N MET A 210 -16.15 10.60 -2.53
CA MET A 210 -16.24 9.13 -2.64
C MET A 210 -17.58 8.72 -3.23
N PHE A 211 -18.68 9.22 -2.65
CA PHE A 211 -20.02 8.90 -3.11
C PHE A 211 -20.32 9.51 -4.49
N LYS A 212 -19.99 10.79 -4.70
CA LYS A 212 -20.25 11.50 -5.96
C LYS A 212 -19.57 10.84 -7.16
N LEU A 213 -18.36 10.32 -6.97
CA LEU A 213 -17.56 9.72 -8.03
C LEU A 213 -17.76 8.20 -8.17
N GLY A 214 -18.59 7.58 -7.34
CA GLY A 214 -18.98 6.19 -7.50
C GLY A 214 -18.03 5.18 -6.89
N PHE A 215 -17.25 5.57 -5.89
CA PHE A 215 -16.36 4.68 -5.17
C PHE A 215 -17.13 3.84 -4.14
N ASP A 216 -16.63 2.64 -3.87
CA ASP A 216 -17.19 1.65 -2.94
C ASP A 216 -16.62 1.78 -1.52
N GLY A 217 -15.77 2.78 -1.28
CA GLY A 217 -15.13 3.01 0.01
C GLY A 217 -13.96 3.99 -0.07
N ILE A 218 -13.28 4.14 1.07
CA ILE A 218 -12.12 5.00 1.27
C ILE A 218 -10.94 4.16 1.78
N ASP A 219 -9.75 4.42 1.24
CA ASP A 219 -8.47 3.94 1.75
C ASP A 219 -7.63 5.15 2.19
N LEU A 220 -7.11 5.12 3.42
CA LEU A 220 -6.25 6.18 3.94
C LEU A 220 -4.80 5.72 3.91
N ASP A 221 -3.96 6.50 3.24
CA ASP A 221 -2.53 6.24 3.13
C ASP A 221 -1.73 7.41 3.74
N TRP A 222 -1.50 7.35 5.05
CA TRP A 222 -0.64 8.30 5.76
C TRP A 222 0.70 7.64 6.09
N GLU A 223 1.77 8.09 5.42
CA GLU A 223 3.13 7.55 5.51
C GLU A 223 4.15 8.50 6.16
N PHE A 224 4.36 8.49 7.48
CA PHE A 224 3.60 7.82 8.52
C PHE A 224 3.40 8.82 9.67
N PRO A 225 2.35 8.65 10.51
CA PRO A 225 2.28 9.35 11.77
C PRO A 225 3.59 9.23 12.55
N GLU A 226 4.12 10.37 12.97
CA GLU A 226 5.34 10.42 13.74
C GLU A 226 5.13 9.82 15.13
N ASN A 227 6.25 9.47 15.77
CA ASN A 227 6.27 9.08 17.17
C ASN A 227 6.13 10.30 18.10
N ASN A 228 5.04 11.04 17.92
CA ASN A 228 4.59 12.07 18.84
C ASN A 228 3.13 11.72 19.15
N LYS A 229 2.76 11.54 20.43
CA LYS A 229 1.43 11.04 20.83
C LYS A 229 0.24 11.72 20.10
N SER A 230 0.40 12.96 19.66
CA SER A 230 -0.62 13.73 18.94
C SER A 230 -0.99 13.14 17.57
N GLU A 231 -0.02 12.71 16.76
CA GLU A 231 -0.29 12.23 15.40
C GLU A 231 -1.06 10.90 15.38
N PRO A 232 -0.65 9.85 16.12
CA PRO A 232 -1.41 8.60 16.19
C PRO A 232 -2.84 8.78 16.74
N GLN A 233 -3.02 9.67 17.73
CA GLN A 233 -4.36 9.96 18.27
C GLN A 233 -5.21 10.80 17.30
N GLY A 234 -4.58 11.73 16.59
CA GLY A 234 -5.22 12.47 15.50
C GLY A 234 -5.67 11.54 14.36
N TYR A 235 -4.87 10.52 14.04
CA TYR A 235 -5.24 9.53 13.04
C TYR A 235 -6.43 8.66 13.49
N LEU A 236 -6.42 8.17 14.73
CA LEU A 236 -7.59 7.48 15.31
C LEU A 236 -8.85 8.35 15.27
N LYS A 237 -8.74 9.62 15.64
CA LYS A 237 -9.86 10.56 15.58
C LYS A 237 -10.38 10.71 14.15
N LEU A 238 -9.48 10.86 13.17
CA LEU A 238 -9.84 10.96 11.76
C LEU A 238 -10.62 9.72 11.29
N VAL A 239 -10.08 8.52 11.56
CA VAL A 239 -10.71 7.25 11.15
C VAL A 239 -12.12 7.12 11.76
N ARG A 240 -12.26 7.46 13.06
CA ARG A 240 -13.56 7.47 13.75
C ARG A 240 -14.58 8.39 13.08
N MET A 241 -14.15 9.59 12.72
CA MET A 241 -15.02 10.57 12.07
C MET A 241 -15.44 10.11 10.67
N LEU A 242 -14.53 9.53 9.89
CA LEU A 242 -14.86 8.94 8.59
C LEU A 242 -15.87 7.79 8.71
N ARG A 243 -15.63 6.82 9.59
CA ARG A 243 -16.57 5.71 9.81
C ARG A 243 -17.95 6.20 10.25
N SER A 244 -18.00 7.19 11.14
CA SER A 244 -19.26 7.82 11.57
C SER A 244 -20.00 8.50 10.40
N LYS A 245 -19.26 9.20 9.53
CA LYS A 245 -19.83 9.87 8.36
C LYS A 245 -20.33 8.88 7.30
N LEU A 246 -19.60 7.79 7.07
CA LEU A 246 -20.02 6.68 6.20
C LEU A 246 -21.29 6.01 6.76
N ASN A 247 -21.34 5.70 8.07
CA ASN A 247 -22.54 5.16 8.71
C ASN A 247 -23.76 6.08 8.54
N SER A 248 -23.55 7.39 8.64
CA SER A 248 -24.62 8.38 8.44
C SER A 248 -25.13 8.42 7.00
N LEU A 249 -24.25 8.19 6.01
CA LEU A 249 -24.64 8.03 4.61
C LEU A 249 -25.42 6.73 4.40
N GLU A 250 -24.94 5.62 4.96
CA GLU A 250 -25.59 4.30 4.89
C GLU A 250 -26.99 4.34 5.50
N SER A 251 -27.17 4.95 6.68
CA SER A 251 -28.49 5.15 7.29
C SER A 251 -29.44 5.99 6.43
N GLN A 252 -28.95 6.98 5.69
CA GLN A 252 -29.78 7.75 4.76
C GLN A 252 -30.22 6.94 3.53
N ILE A 253 -29.40 5.98 3.09
CA ILE A 253 -29.69 5.13 1.94
C ILE A 253 -30.61 3.97 2.33
N PHE A 254 -30.35 3.31 3.47
CA PHE A 254 -30.97 2.04 3.85
C PHE A 254 -32.00 2.15 4.98
N GLY A 255 -32.03 3.26 5.73
CA GLY A 255 -32.89 3.44 6.90
C GLY A 255 -32.38 2.72 8.15
N GLU A 256 -33.29 2.23 8.99
CA GLU A 256 -32.96 1.42 10.17
C GLU A 256 -32.68 -0.03 9.75
N GLY A 257 -31.40 -0.34 9.55
CA GLY A 257 -30.91 -1.66 9.16
C GLY A 257 -29.67 -1.54 8.28
N VAL A 258 -28.65 -2.37 8.52
CA VAL A 258 -27.45 -2.41 7.67
C VAL A 258 -27.60 -3.57 6.70
N GLU A 259 -27.90 -3.26 5.44
CA GLU A 259 -27.91 -4.24 4.35
C GLU A 259 -26.51 -4.43 3.73
N ASP A 260 -25.77 -3.33 3.57
CA ASP A 260 -24.38 -3.30 3.07
C ASP A 260 -23.69 -2.02 3.57
N HIS A 261 -22.38 -1.90 3.40
CA HIS A 261 -21.61 -0.73 3.86
C HIS A 261 -20.45 -0.37 2.92
N PHE A 262 -20.15 0.94 2.85
CA PHE A 262 -18.98 1.45 2.17
C PHE A 262 -17.72 1.11 2.96
N GLN A 263 -16.70 0.60 2.28
CA GLN A 263 -15.49 0.13 2.94
C GLN A 263 -14.63 1.30 3.46
N LEU A 264 -13.95 1.07 4.58
CA LEU A 264 -12.88 1.94 5.08
C LEU A 264 -11.64 1.09 5.35
N SER A 265 -10.51 1.45 4.75
CA SER A 265 -9.24 0.74 4.91
C SER A 265 -8.07 1.69 5.12
N ILE A 266 -6.94 1.14 5.54
CA ILE A 266 -5.69 1.87 5.78
C ILE A 266 -4.54 1.13 5.10
N ALA A 267 -3.72 1.86 4.35
CA ALA A 267 -2.38 1.44 3.98
C ALA A 267 -1.47 1.50 5.22
N ALA A 268 -1.14 0.34 5.78
CA ALA A 268 -0.45 0.22 7.05
C ALA A 268 1.06 0.05 6.87
N PRO A 269 1.91 0.67 7.71
CA PRO A 269 3.33 0.39 7.70
C PRO A 269 3.61 -1.08 8.05
N ALA A 270 4.69 -1.63 7.50
CA ALA A 270 5.18 -2.96 7.87
C ALA A 270 6.46 -2.90 8.72
N PHE A 271 6.65 -1.82 9.47
CA PHE A 271 7.82 -1.59 10.33
C PHE A 271 7.41 -1.52 11.79
N LYS A 272 8.13 -2.24 12.65
CA LYS A 272 7.82 -2.37 14.08
C LYS A 272 7.70 -1.02 14.79
N ASP A 273 8.64 -0.11 14.53
CA ASP A 273 8.67 1.21 15.16
C ASP A 273 7.43 2.02 14.79
N LYS A 274 7.00 1.99 13.52
CA LYS A 274 5.79 2.67 13.06
C LYS A 274 4.53 2.05 13.65
N LEU A 275 4.40 0.73 13.58
CA LEU A 275 3.26 -0.01 14.12
C LEU A 275 3.09 0.17 15.63
N TYR A 276 4.20 0.23 16.38
CA TYR A 276 4.16 0.34 17.84
C TYR A 276 3.49 1.62 18.37
N TYR A 277 3.55 2.72 17.61
CA TYR A 277 3.00 4.01 18.07
C TYR A 277 1.56 4.24 17.65
N LEU A 278 1.05 3.47 16.68
CA LEU A 278 -0.34 3.56 16.26
C LEU A 278 -1.27 2.91 17.29
N PRO A 279 -2.44 3.51 17.58
CA PRO A 279 -3.49 2.87 18.40
C PRO A 279 -4.22 1.81 17.56
N ILE A 280 -3.50 0.74 17.21
CA ILE A 280 -3.93 -0.31 16.28
C ILE A 280 -5.25 -0.97 16.73
N PRO A 281 -5.42 -1.45 17.99
CA PRO A 281 -6.69 -2.04 18.44
C PRO A 281 -7.88 -1.09 18.39
N GLU A 282 -7.66 0.20 18.61
CA GLU A 282 -8.72 1.21 18.56
C GLU A 282 -9.09 1.57 17.12
N ILE A 283 -8.11 1.71 16.23
CA ILE A 283 -8.36 1.97 14.81
C ILE A 283 -9.10 0.78 14.17
N ASP A 284 -8.72 -0.44 14.53
CA ASP A 284 -9.30 -1.67 13.95
C ASP A 284 -10.83 -1.72 14.09
N GLN A 285 -11.41 -1.15 15.15
CA GLN A 285 -12.87 -1.11 15.37
C GLN A 285 -13.65 -0.35 14.29
N TYR A 286 -12.97 0.47 13.48
CA TYR A 286 -13.61 1.39 12.54
C TYR A 286 -13.30 1.08 11.08
N ILE A 287 -12.38 0.16 10.81
CA ILE A 287 -11.94 -0.18 9.45
C ILE A 287 -12.27 -1.64 9.12
N ASP A 288 -12.42 -1.92 7.83
CA ASP A 288 -12.69 -3.26 7.29
C ASP A 288 -11.44 -4.13 7.26
N TYR A 289 -10.33 -3.56 6.84
CA TYR A 289 -9.05 -4.26 6.73
C TYR A 289 -7.87 -3.30 6.67
N TRP A 290 -6.69 -3.87 6.94
CA TRP A 290 -5.39 -3.24 6.85
C TRP A 290 -4.66 -3.73 5.60
N ASN A 291 -4.34 -2.83 4.69
CA ASN A 291 -3.44 -3.07 3.57
C ASN A 291 -1.99 -2.97 4.07
N MET A 292 -1.42 -4.08 4.53
CA MET A 292 -0.07 -4.11 5.09
C MET A 292 0.99 -3.92 3.99
N MET A 293 1.67 -2.77 3.96
CA MET A 293 2.70 -2.45 2.97
C MET A 293 4.00 -3.22 3.21
N THR A 294 3.96 -4.54 3.02
CA THR A 294 5.07 -5.48 3.26
C THR A 294 6.09 -5.51 2.13
N TYR A 295 6.51 -4.33 1.72
CA TYR A 295 7.52 -4.04 0.73
C TYR A 295 8.33 -2.80 1.15
N ASP A 296 9.33 -2.43 0.34
CA ASP A 296 10.24 -1.31 0.63
C ASP A 296 11.04 -1.46 1.94
N TYR A 297 11.35 -2.70 2.30
CA TYR A 297 12.28 -2.98 3.40
C TYR A 297 13.71 -2.50 3.12
N TYR A 298 14.14 -2.56 1.86
CA TYR A 298 15.48 -2.17 1.44
C TYR A 298 15.43 -1.28 0.20
N GLY A 299 16.27 -0.24 0.17
CA GLY A 299 16.34 0.71 -0.94
C GLY A 299 17.58 1.61 -0.86
N SER A 300 17.55 2.75 -1.54
CA SER A 300 18.67 3.71 -1.55
C SER A 300 19.04 4.26 -0.17
N TRP A 301 18.11 4.20 0.79
CA TRP A 301 18.27 4.61 2.19
C TRP A 301 18.92 3.55 3.07
N SER A 302 19.09 2.31 2.59
CA SER A 302 19.65 1.21 3.37
C SER A 302 21.17 1.31 3.47
N GLU A 303 21.75 0.77 4.53
CA GLU A 303 23.23 0.66 4.66
C GLU A 303 23.81 -0.44 3.79
N THR A 304 23.04 -1.49 3.53
CA THR A 304 23.42 -2.65 2.74
C THR A 304 22.31 -3.06 1.78
N THR A 305 22.65 -3.87 0.78
CA THR A 305 21.68 -4.48 -0.12
C THR A 305 20.76 -5.45 0.60
N GLY A 306 19.52 -5.57 0.15
CA GLY A 306 18.58 -6.57 0.65
C GLY A 306 17.40 -6.78 -0.28
N TYR A 307 16.56 -7.75 0.06
CA TYR A 307 15.29 -7.99 -0.62
C TYR A 307 14.26 -6.98 -0.13
N HIS A 308 13.64 -6.21 -1.01
CA HIS A 308 12.71 -5.18 -0.54
C HIS A 308 11.30 -5.68 -0.21
N SER A 309 10.90 -6.88 -0.66
CA SER A 309 9.56 -7.44 -0.44
C SER A 309 9.57 -8.89 0.10
N ASN A 310 10.62 -9.30 0.81
CA ASN A 310 10.74 -10.65 1.35
C ASN A 310 9.64 -11.01 2.37
N LEU A 311 9.13 -12.24 2.28
CA LEU A 311 8.16 -12.76 3.26
C LEU A 311 8.84 -13.11 4.59
N PHE A 312 10.03 -13.70 4.54
CA PHE A 312 10.80 -14.09 5.72
C PHE A 312 12.14 -13.36 5.77
N SER A 313 12.69 -13.18 6.97
CA SER A 313 14.01 -12.58 7.20
C SER A 313 14.64 -13.14 8.48
N GLU A 314 15.93 -12.88 8.65
CA GLU A 314 16.63 -13.02 9.94
C GLU A 314 16.46 -11.76 10.82
N THR A 315 15.90 -10.69 10.27
CA THR A 315 15.61 -9.42 10.93
C THR A 315 14.09 -9.19 11.07
N GLU A 316 13.70 -8.09 11.70
CA GLU A 316 12.30 -7.66 11.81
C GLU A 316 11.74 -7.10 10.47
N LEU A 317 12.56 -6.95 9.43
CA LEU A 317 12.17 -6.44 8.11
C LEU A 317 11.66 -7.59 7.23
N SER A 318 10.43 -8.03 7.45
CA SER A 318 9.77 -9.05 6.62
C SER A 318 8.25 -9.02 6.75
N GLY A 319 7.56 -9.52 5.72
CA GLY A 319 6.09 -9.62 5.74
C GLY A 319 5.59 -10.49 6.90
N ASN A 320 6.26 -11.62 7.16
CA ASN A 320 5.93 -12.52 8.26
C ASN A 320 6.03 -11.82 9.61
N PHE A 321 7.13 -11.08 9.85
CA PHE A 321 7.29 -10.35 11.10
C PHE A 321 6.16 -9.32 11.29
N ALA A 322 5.87 -8.50 10.28
CA ALA A 322 4.84 -7.47 10.38
C ALA A 322 3.44 -8.05 10.63
N ILE A 323 3.07 -9.13 9.93
CA ILE A 323 1.77 -9.80 10.09
C ILE A 323 1.64 -10.40 11.50
N HIS A 324 2.63 -11.16 11.95
CA HIS A 324 2.58 -11.75 13.29
C HIS A 324 2.68 -10.68 14.38
N TYR A 325 3.37 -9.58 14.14
CA TYR A 325 3.35 -8.46 15.08
C TYR A 325 1.94 -7.88 15.21
N MET A 326 1.20 -7.69 14.11
CA MET A 326 -0.20 -7.24 14.17
C MET A 326 -1.09 -8.19 14.97
N ILE A 327 -0.96 -9.51 14.75
CA ILE A 327 -1.76 -10.54 15.41
C ILE A 327 -1.36 -10.69 16.88
N ASP A 328 -0.09 -10.95 17.16
CA ASP A 328 0.38 -11.37 18.48
C ASP A 328 0.49 -10.19 19.46
N LYS A 329 0.85 -9.00 18.95
CA LYS A 329 1.02 -7.81 19.80
C LYS A 329 -0.29 -7.06 20.03
N PHE A 330 -1.11 -6.93 18.99
CA PHE A 330 -2.31 -6.07 19.02
C PHE A 330 -3.62 -6.86 18.99
N GLY A 331 -3.58 -8.18 18.77
CA GLY A 331 -4.78 -9.01 18.76
C GLY A 331 -5.64 -8.84 17.51
N ILE A 332 -5.07 -8.32 16.42
CA ILE A 332 -5.84 -8.09 15.19
C ILE A 332 -6.27 -9.41 14.57
N ASN A 333 -7.54 -9.49 14.17
CA ASN A 333 -8.05 -10.63 13.43
C ASN A 333 -7.27 -10.78 12.12
N SER A 334 -6.64 -11.95 11.92
CA SER A 334 -5.83 -12.23 10.73
C SER A 334 -6.60 -12.01 9.43
N ARG A 335 -7.92 -12.27 9.41
CA ARG A 335 -8.78 -12.04 8.23
C ARG A 335 -8.93 -10.57 7.84
N LYS A 336 -8.55 -9.63 8.69
CA LYS A 336 -8.49 -8.19 8.39
C LYS A 336 -7.12 -7.74 7.87
N LEU A 337 -6.12 -8.62 7.84
CA LEU A 337 -4.78 -8.29 7.35
C LEU A 337 -4.65 -8.72 5.88
N VAL A 338 -4.39 -7.76 5.00
CA VAL A 338 -4.18 -7.99 3.56
C VAL A 338 -2.69 -7.81 3.27
N LEU A 339 -2.04 -8.84 2.71
CA LEU A 339 -0.59 -8.87 2.48
C LEU A 339 -0.19 -8.04 1.26
N GLY A 340 0.61 -7.01 1.44
CA GLY A 340 1.11 -6.16 0.35
C GLY A 340 2.28 -6.76 -0.40
N MET A 341 2.25 -6.66 -1.72
CA MET A 341 3.30 -7.10 -2.64
C MET A 341 3.66 -5.98 -3.60
N ALA A 342 4.88 -6.06 -4.15
CA ALA A 342 5.39 -5.06 -5.09
C ALA A 342 5.35 -5.60 -6.51
N ALA A 343 4.66 -4.90 -7.42
CA ALA A 343 4.77 -5.10 -8.87
C ALA A 343 5.95 -4.32 -9.46
N TYR A 344 7.04 -4.21 -8.70
CA TYR A 344 8.29 -3.57 -9.08
C TYR A 344 9.44 -4.20 -8.30
N GLY A 345 10.66 -3.92 -8.73
CA GLY A 345 11.88 -4.26 -8.03
C GLY A 345 12.68 -3.04 -7.60
N ARG A 346 13.56 -3.25 -6.62
CA ARG A 346 14.56 -2.27 -6.17
C ARG A 346 15.97 -2.72 -6.50
N SER A 347 16.76 -1.81 -7.06
CA SER A 347 18.12 -2.10 -7.50
C SER A 347 19.22 -1.50 -6.62
N PHE A 348 20.37 -2.15 -6.61
CA PHE A 348 21.57 -1.75 -5.90
C PHE A 348 22.77 -1.92 -6.81
N HIS A 349 23.63 -0.91 -6.88
CA HIS A 349 24.91 -1.00 -7.58
C HIS A 349 25.98 -1.49 -6.61
N ILE A 350 26.25 -2.79 -6.65
CA ILE A 350 27.22 -3.46 -5.79
C ILE A 350 28.61 -3.20 -6.37
N LYS A 351 29.32 -2.22 -5.83
CA LYS A 351 30.70 -1.90 -6.22
C LYS A 351 31.61 -2.00 -5.00
N GLY A 352 32.54 -2.95 -5.01
CA GLY A 352 33.59 -3.07 -4.01
C GLY A 352 34.86 -3.66 -4.62
N SER A 353 36.03 -3.22 -4.15
CA SER A 353 37.38 -3.68 -4.55
C SER A 353 37.68 -5.14 -4.15
N GLY A 354 36.66 -5.92 -3.79
CA GLY A 354 36.74 -7.33 -3.44
C GLY A 354 35.51 -8.15 -3.85
N PHE A 355 34.64 -7.61 -4.73
CA PHE A 355 33.53 -8.41 -5.26
C PHE A 355 34.10 -9.51 -6.15
N GLN A 356 33.95 -10.76 -5.69
CA GLN A 356 34.32 -11.93 -6.47
C GLN A 356 33.45 -12.01 -7.72
N PRO A 357 33.92 -12.63 -8.82
CA PRO A 357 33.08 -12.93 -9.96
C PRO A 357 31.77 -13.56 -9.49
N PHE A 358 30.65 -13.15 -10.10
CA PHE A 358 29.37 -13.74 -9.75
C PHE A 358 29.42 -15.25 -10.01
N THR A 359 29.06 -16.01 -8.98
CA THR A 359 28.81 -17.45 -9.07
C THR A 359 27.40 -17.70 -8.57
N GLN A 360 26.88 -18.89 -8.82
CA GLN A 360 25.60 -19.31 -8.26
C GLN A 360 25.55 -19.24 -6.72
N ASN A 361 26.70 -19.22 -6.04
CA ASN A 361 26.82 -19.16 -4.58
C ASN A 361 27.11 -17.74 -4.05
N THR A 362 27.17 -16.72 -4.92
CA THR A 362 27.44 -15.35 -4.50
C THR A 362 26.26 -14.80 -3.70
N ILE A 363 26.53 -14.34 -2.48
CA ILE A 363 25.54 -13.69 -1.61
C ILE A 363 25.41 -12.23 -2.06
N LEU A 364 24.22 -11.84 -2.51
CA LEU A 364 23.95 -10.48 -3.01
C LEU A 364 23.23 -9.58 -1.99
N ILE A 365 22.79 -10.14 -0.87
CA ILE A 365 22.23 -9.41 0.27
C ILE A 365 23.32 -9.09 1.31
N ASN A 366 23.08 -8.11 2.17
CA ASN A 366 24.02 -7.62 3.17
C ASN A 366 25.37 -7.17 2.59
N GLN A 367 25.38 -6.74 1.31
CA GLN A 367 26.58 -6.21 0.66
C GLN A 367 26.59 -4.69 0.73
N SER A 368 27.78 -4.09 0.80
CA SER A 368 27.94 -2.67 0.57
C SER A 368 27.62 -2.31 -0.89
N PHE A 369 26.97 -1.17 -1.10
CA PHE A 369 26.63 -0.68 -2.43
C PHE A 369 26.95 0.80 -2.57
N LYS A 370 27.04 1.28 -3.81
CA LYS A 370 27.26 2.71 -4.11
C LYS A 370 26.25 3.19 -5.15
N GLY A 371 25.13 3.68 -4.62
CA GLY A 371 23.96 4.08 -5.39
C GLY A 371 23.12 2.89 -5.85
N VAL A 372 21.95 3.20 -6.41
CA VAL A 372 20.96 2.19 -6.82
C VAL A 372 20.99 1.92 -8.33
N GLY A 373 22.11 2.27 -8.96
CA GLY A 373 22.32 2.30 -10.42
C GLY A 373 22.06 3.71 -10.97
N LYS A 374 23.01 4.26 -11.76
CA LYS A 374 22.83 5.58 -12.38
C LYS A 374 21.67 5.55 -13.38
N LEU A 375 21.01 6.69 -13.56
CA LEU A 375 20.06 6.98 -14.64
C LEU A 375 20.75 6.83 -16.02
N THR A 376 20.95 5.60 -16.48
CA THR A 376 21.28 5.33 -17.88
C THR A 376 20.01 5.43 -18.72
N LYS A 377 20.14 5.49 -20.05
CA LYS A 377 18.99 5.45 -20.98
C LYS A 377 18.07 4.23 -20.76
N GLU A 378 18.53 3.17 -20.08
CA GLU A 378 17.74 1.98 -19.72
C GLU A 378 16.90 2.19 -18.46
N VAL A 379 17.45 2.78 -17.39
CA VAL A 379 16.73 3.08 -16.13
C VAL A 379 15.66 4.15 -16.35
N ASN A 380 15.90 5.12 -17.26
CA ASN A 380 14.93 6.16 -17.64
C ASN A 380 13.67 5.64 -18.36
N LYS A 381 13.62 4.38 -18.81
CA LYS A 381 12.44 3.81 -19.49
C LYS A 381 11.46 3.11 -18.54
N ALA A 382 11.86 2.90 -17.30
CA ALA A 382 11.18 2.06 -16.31
C ALA A 382 10.55 2.93 -15.20
N ASP A 383 9.65 3.84 -15.54
CA ASP A 383 8.93 4.74 -14.60
C ASP A 383 9.69 5.96 -14.04
N GLY A 384 10.94 6.18 -14.46
CA GLY A 384 11.65 7.45 -14.24
C GLY A 384 12.09 7.74 -12.80
N LYS A 385 11.96 6.77 -11.87
CA LYS A 385 12.48 6.86 -10.49
C LYS A 385 13.76 6.05 -10.35
N GLU A 386 14.83 6.67 -9.85
CA GLU A 386 16.13 6.02 -9.69
C GLU A 386 16.02 4.80 -8.75
N GLY A 387 16.53 3.66 -9.19
CA GLY A 387 16.53 2.43 -8.38
C GLY A 387 15.24 1.63 -8.36
N ILE A 388 14.20 2.01 -9.11
CA ILE A 388 12.92 1.29 -9.20
C ILE A 388 12.73 0.73 -10.60
N TRP A 389 12.27 -0.51 -10.70
CA TRP A 389 12.05 -1.22 -11.96
C TRP A 389 10.65 -1.84 -11.99
N PRO A 390 9.74 -1.43 -12.90
CA PRO A 390 8.45 -2.10 -13.09
C PRO A 390 8.66 -3.59 -13.34
N TYR A 391 7.87 -4.44 -12.69
CA TYR A 391 8.02 -5.89 -12.79
C TYR A 391 7.88 -6.41 -14.23
N LYS A 392 7.03 -5.78 -15.06
CA LYS A 392 6.90 -6.06 -16.49
C LYS A 392 8.20 -5.91 -17.30
N ASN A 393 9.17 -5.16 -16.77
CA ASN A 393 10.51 -4.99 -17.36
C ASN A 393 11.57 -5.91 -16.73
N LEU A 394 11.17 -6.79 -15.82
CA LEU A 394 12.02 -7.74 -15.11
C LEU A 394 11.74 -9.19 -15.58
N PRO A 395 12.74 -10.08 -15.57
CA PRO A 395 14.16 -9.80 -15.29
C PRO A 395 14.78 -8.87 -16.34
N LYS A 396 15.80 -8.11 -15.95
CA LYS A 396 16.51 -7.23 -16.88
C LYS A 396 17.04 -8.08 -18.05
N LYS A 397 16.82 -7.63 -19.29
CA LYS A 397 17.28 -8.35 -20.50
C LYS A 397 18.77 -8.73 -20.39
N GLY A 398 19.06 -10.01 -20.62
CA GLY A 398 20.43 -10.57 -20.50
C GLY A 398 20.81 -11.03 -19.10
N THR A 399 19.89 -11.00 -18.13
CA THR A 399 20.09 -11.55 -16.78
C THR A 399 19.25 -12.79 -16.57
N ILE A 400 19.58 -13.57 -15.54
CA ILE A 400 18.84 -14.77 -15.12
C ILE A 400 18.05 -14.42 -13.86
N GLU A 401 16.74 -14.68 -13.88
CA GLU A 401 15.88 -14.59 -12.70
C GLU A 401 16.17 -15.77 -11.76
N ARG A 402 16.28 -15.50 -10.47
CA ARG A 402 16.49 -16.47 -9.40
C ARG A 402 15.44 -16.28 -8.33
N TYR A 403 15.00 -17.40 -7.74
CA TYR A 403 14.10 -17.41 -6.59
C TYR A 403 14.87 -17.90 -5.36
N ASP A 404 14.77 -17.13 -4.28
CA ASP A 404 15.35 -17.46 -2.98
C ASP A 404 14.25 -18.01 -2.06
N PRO A 405 14.17 -19.34 -1.85
CA PRO A 405 13.13 -19.96 -1.02
C PRO A 405 13.25 -19.58 0.46
N LYS A 406 14.44 -19.20 0.94
CA LYS A 406 14.65 -18.86 2.36
C LYS A 406 13.93 -17.56 2.72
N TYR A 407 13.94 -16.59 1.81
CA TYR A 407 13.32 -15.28 2.01
C TYR A 407 11.98 -15.14 1.30
N VAL A 408 11.65 -16.08 0.39
CA VAL A 408 10.49 -16.02 -0.51
C VAL A 408 10.50 -14.68 -1.27
N SER A 409 11.60 -14.46 -1.99
CA SER A 409 11.83 -13.30 -2.85
C SER A 409 12.52 -13.76 -4.12
N ALA A 410 12.39 -12.99 -5.19
CA ALA A 410 13.13 -13.18 -6.42
C ALA A 410 14.17 -12.07 -6.62
N TYR A 411 15.10 -12.32 -7.53
CA TYR A 411 16.07 -11.33 -7.96
C TYR A 411 16.66 -11.65 -9.32
N CYS A 412 17.31 -10.66 -9.92
CA CYS A 412 18.27 -10.87 -11.01
C CYS A 412 19.53 -10.03 -10.76
N PHE A 413 20.65 -10.46 -11.33
CA PHE A 413 21.92 -9.75 -11.25
C PHE A 413 22.47 -9.47 -12.64
N ASP A 414 22.75 -8.20 -12.93
CA ASP A 414 23.46 -7.76 -14.12
C ASP A 414 24.95 -7.70 -13.80
N GLU A 415 25.67 -8.79 -14.10
CA GLU A 415 27.11 -8.91 -13.84
C GLU A 415 27.93 -7.81 -14.51
N LYS A 416 27.56 -7.44 -15.74
CA LYS A 416 28.28 -6.46 -16.55
C LYS A 416 28.26 -5.07 -15.90
N ASN A 417 27.15 -4.72 -15.28
CA ASN A 417 26.95 -3.41 -14.66
C ASN A 417 26.97 -3.47 -13.12
N SER A 418 27.18 -4.65 -12.54
CA SER A 418 27.13 -4.93 -11.11
C SER A 418 25.84 -4.43 -10.44
N ILE A 419 24.71 -4.66 -11.10
CA ILE A 419 23.38 -4.25 -10.60
C ILE A 419 22.63 -5.47 -10.08
N PHE A 420 22.35 -5.48 -8.77
CA PHE A 420 21.43 -6.40 -8.13
C PHE A 420 20.03 -5.79 -8.13
N ILE A 421 19.01 -6.55 -8.55
CA ILE A 421 17.61 -6.10 -8.52
C ILE A 421 16.80 -7.15 -7.77
N SER A 422 16.20 -6.77 -6.64
CA SER A 422 15.28 -7.61 -5.86
C SER A 422 13.83 -7.28 -6.18
N TYR A 423 12.97 -8.29 -6.26
CA TYR A 423 11.54 -8.17 -6.60
C TYR A 423 10.78 -9.46 -6.28
N ASP A 424 9.47 -9.49 -6.52
CA ASP A 424 8.66 -10.70 -6.50
C ASP A 424 8.49 -11.31 -7.90
N ASN A 425 8.54 -12.64 -8.00
CA ASN A 425 8.15 -13.36 -9.21
C ASN A 425 6.96 -14.29 -8.96
N THR A 426 6.47 -14.96 -9.99
CA THR A 426 5.30 -15.85 -9.86
C THR A 426 5.50 -16.97 -8.83
N LYS A 427 6.73 -17.43 -8.61
CA LYS A 427 7.04 -18.45 -7.58
C LYS A 427 6.97 -17.87 -6.16
N SER A 428 7.55 -16.69 -5.91
CA SER A 428 7.44 -16.05 -4.59
C SER A 428 5.99 -15.69 -4.29
N VAL A 429 5.24 -15.20 -5.28
CA VAL A 429 3.83 -14.83 -5.12
C VAL A 429 2.92 -16.04 -4.87
N LYS A 430 3.12 -17.18 -5.56
CA LYS A 430 2.41 -18.43 -5.23
C LYS A 430 2.65 -18.86 -3.79
N THR A 431 3.90 -18.79 -3.33
CA THR A 431 4.26 -19.11 -1.93
C THR A 431 3.60 -18.13 -0.94
N LYS A 432 3.51 -16.84 -1.29
CA LYS A 432 2.82 -15.82 -0.48
C LYS A 432 1.30 -16.04 -0.44
N ALA A 433 0.70 -16.53 -1.52
CA ALA A 433 -0.71 -16.94 -1.52
C ALA A 433 -0.96 -18.13 -0.58
N GLU A 434 -0.07 -19.12 -0.59
CA GLU A 434 -0.13 -20.24 0.37
C GLU A 434 0.03 -19.75 1.81
N TYR A 435 0.92 -18.79 2.05
CA TYR A 435 1.07 -18.13 3.35
C TYR A 435 -0.22 -17.42 3.79
N VAL A 436 -0.93 -16.75 2.87
CA VAL A 436 -2.25 -16.12 3.12
C VAL A 436 -3.27 -17.17 3.55
N LEU A 437 -3.34 -18.30 2.85
CA LEU A 437 -4.22 -19.41 3.23
C LEU A 437 -3.87 -19.97 4.60
N HIS A 438 -2.59 -20.27 4.84
CA HIS A 438 -2.13 -20.92 6.07
C HIS A 438 -2.36 -20.04 7.31
N ASN A 439 -2.08 -18.73 7.20
CA ASN A 439 -2.25 -17.78 8.29
C ASN A 439 -3.64 -17.17 8.36
N LYS A 440 -4.59 -17.66 7.54
CA LYS A 440 -5.97 -17.17 7.46
C LYS A 440 -6.00 -15.64 7.32
N LEU A 441 -5.23 -15.11 6.38
CA LEU A 441 -5.21 -13.68 6.09
C LEU A 441 -6.42 -13.26 5.24
N GLY A 442 -6.68 -11.97 5.16
CA GLY A 442 -7.78 -11.40 4.37
C GLY A 442 -7.55 -11.48 2.86
N GLY A 443 -6.30 -11.62 2.43
CA GLY A 443 -5.94 -11.64 1.02
C GLY A 443 -4.57 -11.01 0.76
N GLY A 444 -4.38 -10.49 -0.45
CA GLY A 444 -3.19 -9.75 -0.86
C GLY A 444 -3.50 -8.60 -1.81
N PHE A 445 -2.56 -7.66 -1.92
CA PHE A 445 -2.66 -6.55 -2.86
C PHE A 445 -1.31 -6.18 -3.48
N TRP A 446 -1.32 -5.44 -4.59
CA TRP A 446 -0.10 -4.94 -5.24
C TRP A 446 -0.03 -3.43 -5.34
N TRP A 447 1.16 -2.90 -5.06
CA TRP A 447 1.63 -1.62 -5.58
C TRP A 447 2.58 -1.86 -6.76
N GLU A 448 2.26 -1.49 -8.00
CA GLU A 448 0.96 -1.01 -8.48
C GLU A 448 0.68 -1.58 -9.89
N SER A 449 -0.56 -1.43 -10.34
CA SER A 449 -1.12 -1.98 -11.58
C SER A 449 -0.22 -1.86 -12.82
N CYS A 450 0.39 -0.71 -13.08
CA CYS A 450 1.16 -0.47 -14.29
C CYS A 450 2.50 -1.21 -14.33
N GLY A 451 2.94 -1.74 -13.19
CA GLY A 451 4.14 -2.57 -13.08
C GLY A 451 3.88 -4.05 -13.36
N GLU A 452 2.62 -4.48 -13.39
CA GLU A 452 2.18 -5.86 -13.58
C GLU A 452 2.26 -6.30 -15.06
N THR A 453 2.14 -7.60 -15.35
CA THR A 453 2.16 -8.19 -16.70
C THR A 453 0.85 -8.92 -17.06
N TYR A 454 -0.27 -8.21 -17.13
CA TYR A 454 -1.61 -8.82 -17.28
C TYR A 454 -1.76 -9.67 -18.56
N ALA A 455 -1.11 -9.24 -19.65
CA ALA A 455 -1.19 -9.92 -20.96
C ALA A 455 -0.34 -11.21 -21.04
N ASN A 456 0.57 -11.45 -20.09
CA ASN A 456 1.38 -12.66 -20.05
C ASN A 456 1.09 -13.43 -18.77
N GLU A 457 0.12 -14.34 -18.85
CA GLU A 457 -0.35 -15.16 -17.73
C GLU A 457 0.80 -15.87 -16.98
N SER A 458 1.80 -16.40 -17.69
CA SER A 458 2.96 -17.09 -17.09
C SER A 458 3.85 -16.19 -16.24
N ARG A 459 3.76 -14.86 -16.44
CA ARG A 459 4.46 -13.83 -15.67
C ARG A 459 3.53 -13.06 -14.75
N SER A 460 2.22 -13.11 -14.94
CA SER A 460 1.30 -12.32 -14.13
C SER A 460 1.38 -12.72 -12.65
N LEU A 461 1.70 -11.73 -11.81
CA LEU A 461 1.76 -11.88 -10.35
C LEU A 461 0.36 -12.09 -9.79
N ILE A 462 -0.63 -11.33 -10.28
CA ILE A 462 -2.02 -11.45 -9.84
C ILE A 462 -2.57 -12.83 -10.20
N HIS A 463 -2.32 -13.31 -11.41
CA HIS A 463 -2.73 -14.66 -11.81
C HIS A 463 -2.09 -15.72 -10.92
N ALA A 464 -0.77 -15.66 -10.74
CA ALA A 464 -0.04 -16.60 -9.90
C ALA A 464 -0.53 -16.61 -8.45
N PHE A 465 -0.88 -15.45 -7.88
CA PHE A 465 -1.46 -15.36 -6.54
C PHE A 465 -2.83 -16.00 -6.47
N ASN A 466 -3.70 -15.69 -7.43
CA ASN A 466 -5.06 -16.20 -7.47
C ASN A 466 -5.08 -17.72 -7.65
N GLU A 467 -4.19 -18.28 -8.46
CA GLU A 467 -3.97 -19.73 -8.53
C GLU A 467 -3.59 -20.30 -7.16
N GLY A 468 -2.65 -19.66 -6.46
CA GLY A 468 -2.24 -20.05 -5.11
C GLY A 468 -3.37 -19.95 -4.07
N LEU A 469 -4.29 -19.00 -4.24
CA LEU A 469 -5.53 -18.87 -3.46
C LEU A 469 -6.64 -19.84 -3.89
N ARG A 470 -6.37 -20.74 -4.85
CA ARG A 470 -7.36 -21.67 -5.40
C ARG A 470 -8.57 -20.95 -6.00
N SER A 471 -8.32 -19.79 -6.61
CA SER A 471 -9.30 -18.92 -7.26
C SER A 471 -10.41 -18.38 -6.35
N ASN A 472 -10.28 -18.50 -5.02
CA ASN A 472 -11.27 -18.05 -4.04
C ASN A 472 -11.16 -16.55 -3.73
N VAL A 473 -11.07 -15.73 -4.78
CA VAL A 473 -11.05 -14.27 -4.68
C VAL A 473 -12.49 -13.77 -4.54
N SER A 474 -12.68 -12.77 -3.68
CA SER A 474 -13.97 -12.14 -3.41
C SER A 474 -14.67 -11.67 -4.69
N THR A 475 -15.99 -11.82 -4.68
CA THR A 475 -16.90 -11.41 -5.76
C THR A 475 -17.97 -10.47 -5.25
N LYS A 476 -17.72 -9.77 -4.14
CA LYS A 476 -18.69 -8.81 -3.61
C LYS A 476 -18.93 -7.71 -4.66
N PRO A 477 -20.20 -7.42 -5.01
CA PRO A 477 -20.52 -6.40 -5.99
C PRO A 477 -20.19 -4.99 -5.49
N SER A 478 -20.20 -4.04 -6.43
CA SER A 478 -20.16 -2.62 -6.09
C SER A 478 -21.42 -2.21 -5.31
N MET A 479 -21.29 -1.25 -4.40
CA MET A 479 -22.42 -0.60 -3.72
C MET A 479 -23.41 -0.02 -4.74
N PHE A 480 -22.93 0.38 -5.91
CA PHE A 480 -23.75 0.97 -6.98
C PHE A 480 -24.54 -0.07 -7.79
N GLU A 481 -24.42 -1.37 -7.50
CA GLU A 481 -25.35 -2.39 -8.00
C GLU A 481 -26.66 -2.44 -7.17
N ASN A 482 -26.67 -1.86 -5.97
CA ASN A 482 -27.85 -1.79 -5.12
C ASN A 482 -28.77 -0.65 -5.59
N GLU A 483 -30.03 -0.96 -5.88
CA GLU A 483 -31.01 0.01 -6.40
C GLU A 483 -31.30 1.16 -5.43
N ARG A 484 -31.24 0.93 -4.11
CA ARG A 484 -31.41 2.01 -3.13
C ARG A 484 -30.26 3.01 -3.20
N VAL A 485 -29.04 2.54 -3.43
CA VAL A 485 -27.85 3.39 -3.62
C VAL A 485 -27.99 4.22 -4.90
N VAL A 486 -28.38 3.59 -6.01
CA VAL A 486 -28.60 4.28 -7.29
C VAL A 486 -29.71 5.33 -7.17
N ASN A 487 -30.86 4.98 -6.60
CA ASN A 487 -31.97 5.91 -6.39
C ASN A 487 -31.57 7.08 -5.50
N PHE A 488 -30.86 6.82 -4.39
CA PHE A 488 -30.34 7.87 -3.52
C PHE A 488 -29.36 8.79 -4.27
N TYR A 489 -28.46 8.24 -5.08
CA TYR A 489 -27.53 9.02 -5.91
C TYR A 489 -28.29 9.94 -6.89
N LEU A 490 -29.24 9.39 -7.65
CA LEU A 490 -30.01 10.15 -8.64
C LEU A 490 -30.84 11.26 -8.00
N ASN A 491 -31.41 11.01 -6.82
CA ASN A 491 -32.14 12.02 -6.04
C ASN A 491 -31.20 13.12 -5.51
N LYS A 492 -30.03 12.74 -5.01
CA LYS A 492 -29.07 13.68 -4.43
C LYS A 492 -28.43 14.60 -5.47
N TYR A 493 -28.04 14.07 -6.63
CA TYR A 493 -27.27 14.83 -7.62
C TYR A 493 -28.08 15.30 -8.83
N GLY A 494 -29.28 14.77 -9.04
CA GLY A 494 -30.13 15.12 -10.18
C GLY A 494 -29.39 14.98 -11.51
N ASN A 495 -29.70 15.84 -12.48
CA ASN A 495 -29.10 15.80 -13.83
C ASN A 495 -27.62 16.22 -13.89
N ASN A 496 -27.07 16.79 -12.81
CA ASN A 496 -25.70 17.30 -12.77
C ASN A 496 -24.71 16.32 -12.12
N GLY A 497 -25.17 15.15 -11.69
CA GLY A 497 -24.31 14.13 -11.12
C GLY A 497 -23.36 13.54 -12.15
N PHE A 498 -22.12 13.29 -11.74
CA PHE A 498 -21.07 12.74 -12.58
C PHE A 498 -21.49 11.40 -13.23
N LEU A 499 -22.22 10.57 -12.49
CA LEU A 499 -22.68 9.25 -12.93
C LEU A 499 -24.13 9.26 -13.44
N THR A 500 -24.87 10.34 -13.25
CA THR A 500 -26.31 10.38 -13.53
C THR A 500 -26.64 9.96 -14.97
N PRO A 501 -25.94 10.45 -16.02
CA PRO A 501 -26.27 10.07 -17.39
C PRO A 501 -26.20 8.56 -17.61
N TYR A 502 -25.16 7.91 -17.07
CA TYR A 502 -24.96 6.47 -17.17
C TYR A 502 -25.96 5.68 -16.34
N LEU A 503 -26.18 6.06 -15.07
CA LEU A 503 -27.11 5.37 -14.17
C LEU A 503 -28.55 5.39 -14.72
N LYS A 504 -29.02 6.53 -15.22
CA LYS A 504 -30.35 6.63 -15.87
C LYS A 504 -30.46 5.76 -17.12
N HIS A 505 -29.37 5.66 -17.89
CA HIS A 505 -29.33 4.79 -19.06
C HIS A 505 -29.44 3.32 -18.65
N MET A 506 -28.72 2.88 -17.62
CA MET A 506 -28.82 1.50 -17.12
C MET A 506 -30.22 1.16 -16.59
N ASP A 507 -30.87 2.07 -15.86
CA ASP A 507 -32.24 1.86 -15.34
C ASP A 507 -33.27 1.69 -16.47
N SER A 508 -33.07 2.36 -17.60
CA SER A 508 -33.98 2.26 -18.76
C SER A 508 -34.01 0.89 -19.43
N PHE A 509 -33.00 0.04 -19.22
CA PHE A 509 -32.99 -1.34 -19.72
C PHE A 509 -33.59 -2.35 -18.75
N LYS A 510 -33.90 -1.95 -17.51
CA LYS A 510 -34.54 -2.81 -16.51
C LYS A 510 -36.08 -2.73 -16.54
N GLN A 511 -36.63 -1.68 -17.15
CA GLN A 511 -38.05 -1.47 -17.39
C GLN A 511 -38.47 -2.04 -18.73
#